data_AF-A0A4Y9ACW8-F1
#
_entry.id   AF-A0A4Y9ACW8-F1
#
_cell.length_a   1.000
_cell.length_b   1.000
_cell.length_c   1.000
_cell.angle_alpha   90.00
_cell.angle_beta   90.00
_cell.angle_gamma   90.00
#
_symmetry.space_group_name_H-M   'P 1'
#
loop_
_entity.id
_entity.type
_entity.pdbx_description
1 polymer ?
#
loop_
_entity_poly.entity_id
_entity_poly.type
_entity_poly.pdbx_seq_one_letter_code
_entity_poly.pdbx_strand_id
1 'polypeptide(L)'
;MVIDIAHQLNVYEYLGKASDPLYIAIGMLQGEESLFVSEIKATVQVNQHGLYEMITKSNHECYSNIEDLYDCVSELLSNNL
;
A
#
# COMPACT_ATOMS: atom_id res chain seq x y z
N MET A 1 -9.18 25.29 -11.90
CA MET A 1 -8.60 25.54 -10.57
C MET A 1 -8.36 24.19 -9.95
N VAL A 2 -7.11 23.73 -9.97
CA VAL A 2 -6.76 22.42 -9.42
C VAL A 2 -6.57 22.65 -7.92
N ILE A 3 -7.38 21.97 -7.11
CA ILE A 3 -7.29 22.06 -5.66
C ILE A 3 -6.21 21.04 -5.28
N ASP A 4 -5.00 21.53 -5.04
CA ASP A 4 -3.93 20.71 -4.47
C ASP A 4 -4.32 20.49 -3.00
N ILE A 5 -4.97 19.35 -2.73
CA ILE A 5 -5.22 18.88 -1.37
C ILE A 5 -3.86 18.39 -0.89
N ALA A 6 -3.08 19.29 -0.31
CA ALA A 6 -1.87 18.92 0.39
C ALA A 6 -2.28 17.95 1.52
N HIS A 7 -2.01 16.66 1.33
CA HIS A 7 -2.10 15.64 2.37
C HIS A 7 -1.08 16.02 3.45
N GLN A 8 -1.52 16.80 4.43
CA GLN A 8 -0.71 17.13 5.60
C GLN A 8 -0.63 15.86 6.47
N LEU A 9 0.29 14.95 6.12
CA LEU A 9 0.60 13.78 6.94
C LEU A 9 0.96 14.27 8.35
N ASN A 10 0.20 13.83 9.35
CA ASN A 10 0.58 14.08 10.72
C ASN A 10 1.87 13.29 11.01
N VAL A 11 2.88 13.93 11.59
CA VAL A 11 4.18 13.29 11.91
C VAL A 11 3.97 12.01 12.72
N TYR A 12 2.95 11.99 13.59
CA TYR A 12 2.58 10.82 14.37
C TYR A 12 1.98 9.68 13.54
N GLU A 13 1.21 9.97 12.49
CA GLU A 13 0.69 8.96 11.56
C GLU A 13 1.83 8.33 10.77
N TYR A 14 2.79 9.14 10.30
CA TYR A 14 3.98 8.64 9.62
C TYR A 14 4.83 7.71 10.52
N LEU A 15 5.05 8.10 11.78
CA LEU A 15 5.78 7.27 12.75
C LEU A 15 5.05 5.96 13.08
N GLY A 16 3.72 6.00 13.11
CA GLY A 16 2.87 4.82 13.28
C GLY A 16 3.02 3.85 12.12
N LYS A 17 2.88 4.34 10.87
CA LYS A 17 3.03 3.53 9.66
C LYS A 17 4.41 2.89 9.55
N ALA A 18 5.47 3.65 9.83
CA ALA A 18 6.85 3.15 9.76
C ALA A 18 7.15 2.01 10.76
N SER A 19 6.30 1.82 11.77
CA SER A 19 6.41 0.73 12.75
C SER A 19 5.48 -0.45 12.45
N ASP A 20 4.61 -0.33 11.44
CA ASP A 20 3.64 -1.35 11.07
C ASP A 20 4.35 -2.49 10.29
N PRO A 21 4.19 -3.77 10.70
CA PRO A 21 4.77 -4.90 9.98
C PRO A 21 4.38 -4.98 8.50
N LEU A 22 3.16 -4.61 8.15
CA LEU A 22 2.68 -4.59 6.77
C LEU A 22 3.40 -3.51 5.96
N TYR A 23 3.52 -2.29 6.51
CA TYR A 23 4.23 -1.20 5.85
C TYR A 23 5.70 -1.56 5.63
N ILE A 24 6.34 -2.15 6.64
CA ILE A 24 7.72 -2.63 6.53
C ILE A 24 7.84 -3.73 5.47
N ALA A 25 6.92 -4.70 5.45
CA ALA A 25 6.93 -5.81 4.48
C ALA A 25 6.77 -5.30 3.05
N ILE A 26 5.87 -4.35 2.80
CA ILE A 26 5.69 -3.71 1.50
C ILE A 26 6.95 -2.93 1.11
N GLY A 27 7.55 -2.20 2.05
CA GLY A 27 8.76 -1.41 1.81
C GLY A 27 10.02 -2.26 1.54
N MET A 28 9.99 -3.55 1.89
CA MET A 28 11.07 -4.49 1.59
C MET A 28 10.95 -5.11 0.19
N LEU A 29 9.81 -4.99 -0.50
CA LEU A 29 9.62 -5.54 -1.84
C LEU A 29 10.57 -4.88 -2.85
N GLN A 30 11.35 -5.69 -3.56
CA GLN A 30 12.23 -5.23 -4.63
C GLN A 30 12.08 -6.07 -5.89
N GLY A 31 12.12 -5.41 -7.06
CA GLY A 31 12.05 -6.12 -8.35
C GLY A 31 10.74 -6.89 -8.50
N GLU A 32 10.81 -8.17 -8.89
CA GLU A 32 9.64 -9.03 -9.12
C GLU A 32 9.10 -9.71 -7.85
N GLU A 33 9.49 -9.23 -6.67
CA GLU A 33 8.95 -9.74 -5.41
C GLU A 33 7.50 -9.33 -5.21
N SER A 34 6.72 -10.24 -4.62
CA SER A 34 5.33 -10.00 -4.28
C SER A 34 4.99 -10.58 -2.90
N LEU A 35 4.06 -9.92 -2.23
CA LEU A 35 3.50 -10.29 -0.94
C LEU A 35 2.04 -10.69 -1.14
N PHE A 36 1.69 -11.91 -0.78
CA PHE A 36 0.29 -12.33 -0.77
C PHE A 36 -0.33 -12.07 0.61
N VAL A 37 -1.40 -11.27 0.64
CA VAL A 37 -2.18 -10.94 1.84
C VAL A 37 -3.46 -11.80 1.84
N SER A 38 -3.44 -12.88 2.61
CA SER A 38 -4.46 -13.93 2.64
C SER A 38 -5.87 -13.43 2.99
N GLU A 39 -5.94 -12.50 3.94
CA GLU A 39 -7.14 -11.97 4.58
C GLU A 39 -8.03 -11.27 3.55
N ILE A 40 -7.41 -10.51 2.64
CA ILE A 40 -8.09 -9.77 1.58
C ILE A 40 -7.94 -10.44 0.20
N LYS A 41 -7.24 -11.58 0.12
CA LYS A 41 -6.94 -12.32 -1.11
C LYS A 41 -6.32 -11.42 -2.19
N ALA A 42 -5.38 -10.57 -1.77
CA ALA A 42 -4.69 -9.63 -2.64
C ALA A 42 -3.20 -9.97 -2.72
N THR A 43 -2.62 -9.73 -3.89
CA THR A 43 -1.17 -9.74 -4.09
C THR A 43 -0.70 -8.30 -4.18
N VAL A 44 0.31 -7.95 -3.39
CA VAL A 44 0.99 -6.66 -3.40
C VAL A 44 2.37 -6.84 -4.01
N GLN A 45 2.76 -6.00 -4.97
CA GLN A 45 4.07 -6.10 -5.62
C GLN A 45 4.61 -4.73 -6.02
N VAL A 46 5.89 -4.67 -6.37
CA VAL A 46 6.49 -3.52 -7.07
C VAL A 46 6.75 -3.93 -8.50
N ASN A 47 6.30 -3.15 -9.48
CA ASN A 47 6.55 -3.48 -10.88
C ASN A 47 7.93 -2.99 -11.34
N GLN A 48 8.33 -3.38 -12.56
CA GLN A 48 9.61 -2.99 -13.16
C GLN A 48 9.82 -1.46 -13.30
N HIS A 49 8.76 -0.67 -13.17
CA HIS A 49 8.80 0.80 -13.23
C HIS A 49 8.90 1.44 -11.84
N GLY A 50 8.96 0.64 -10.77
CA GLY A 50 9.01 1.12 -9.39
C GLY A 50 7.65 1.58 -8.85
N LEU A 51 6.55 1.20 -9.50
CA LEU A 51 5.20 1.46 -9.01
C LEU A 51 4.71 0.29 -8.17
N TYR A 52 3.97 0.61 -7.12
CA TYR A 52 3.34 -0.36 -6.25
C TYR A 52 2.02 -0.82 -6.87
N GLU A 53 1.74 -2.12 -6.83
CA GLU A 53 0.54 -2.70 -7.42
C GLU A 53 -0.18 -3.57 -6.39
N MET A 54 -1.51 -3.47 -6.36
CA MET A 54 -2.39 -4.37 -5.64
C MET A 54 -3.30 -5.10 -6.63
N ILE A 55 -3.20 -6.42 -6.64
CA ILE A 55 -3.92 -7.29 -7.54
C ILE A 55 -4.84 -8.18 -6.73
N THR A 56 -6.15 -8.05 -6.98
CA THR A 56 -7.17 -8.97 -6.46
C THR A 56 -7.79 -9.74 -7.64
N LYS A 57 -8.77 -10.61 -7.37
CA LYS A 57 -9.49 -11.31 -8.45
C LYS A 57 -10.28 -10.37 -9.35
N SER A 58 -10.74 -9.24 -8.83
CA SER A 58 -11.67 -8.33 -9.51
C SER A 58 -11.07 -6.98 -9.87
N ASN A 59 -9.99 -6.58 -9.19
CA ASN A 59 -9.40 -5.26 -9.31
C ASN A 59 -7.88 -5.34 -9.45
N HIS A 60 -7.33 -4.38 -10.18
CA HIS A 60 -5.90 -4.13 -10.26
C HIS A 60 -5.69 -2.62 -10.12
N GLU A 61 -4.99 -2.23 -9.05
CA GLU A 61 -4.74 -0.83 -8.73
C GLU A 61 -3.23 -0.59 -8.65
N CYS A 62 -2.79 0.55 -9.18
CA CYS A 62 -1.40 0.98 -9.18
C CYS A 62 -1.24 2.26 -8.37
N TYR A 63 -0.16 2.34 -7.61
CA TYR A 63 0.15 3.43 -6.69
C TYR A 63 1.59 3.93 -6.93
N SER A 64 1.79 5.24 -6.84
CA SER A 64 3.10 5.88 -7.05
C SER A 64 3.95 5.97 -5.78
N ASN A 65 3.36 5.70 -4.62
CA ASN A 65 4.04 5.71 -3.33
C ASN A 65 3.51 4.57 -2.44
N ILE A 66 4.30 4.23 -1.42
CA ILE A 66 4.00 3.11 -0.52
C ILE A 66 2.85 3.46 0.44
N GLU A 67 2.70 4.74 0.78
CA GLU A 67 1.71 5.24 1.72
C GLU A 67 0.28 5.00 1.22
N ASP A 68 0.01 5.32 -0.06
CA ASP A 68 -1.31 5.13 -0.67
C ASP A 68 -1.65 3.64 -0.80
N LEU A 69 -0.67 2.80 -1.18
CA LEU A 69 -0.85 1.36 -1.23
C LEU A 69 -1.16 0.80 0.18
N TYR A 70 -0.37 1.20 1.17
CA TYR A 70 -0.58 0.76 2.56
C TYR A 70 -1.95 1.19 3.08
N ASP A 71 -2.37 2.43 2.83
CA ASP A 71 -3.67 2.92 3.29
C ASP A 71 -4.81 2.10 2.70
N CYS A 72 -4.74 1.79 1.40
CA CYS A 72 -5.73 0.92 0.75
C CYS A 72 -5.74 -0.49 1.34
N VAL A 73 -4.57 -1.13 1.49
CA VAL A 73 -4.48 -2.49 2.03
C VAL A 73 -4.96 -2.53 3.49
N SER A 74 -4.61 -1.53 4.29
CA SER A 74 -4.99 -1.39 5.70
C SER A 74 -6.50 -1.17 5.86
N GLU A 75 -7.12 -0.36 4.99
CA GLU A 75 -8.58 -0.18 4.95
C GLU A 75 -9.28 -1.49 4.59
N LEU A 76 -8.80 -2.21 3.58
CA LEU A 76 -9.36 -3.51 3.19
C LEU A 76 -9.23 -4.54 4.32
N LEU A 77 -8.10 -4.60 5.01
CA LEU A 77 -7.90 -5.47 6.16
C LEU A 77 -8.88 -5.14 7.29
N SER A 78 -9.01 -3.85 7.62
CA SER A 78 -9.91 -3.36 8.67
C SER A 78 -11.38 -3.67 8.37
N ASN A 79 -11.78 -3.66 7.10
CA ASN A 79 -13.13 -4.02 6.66
C ASN A 79 -13.38 -5.54 6.59
N ASN A 80 -12.34 -6.37 6.60
CA ASN A 80 -12.44 -7.84 6.61
C ASN A 80 -12.35 -8.45 8.03
N LEU A 81 -12.10 -7.63 9.05
CA LEU A 81 -12.08 -7.97 10.48
C LEU A 81 -13.47 -7.83 11.11
#